data_AF-A0A101WQD9-F1
#
_entry.id   AF-A0A101WQD9-F1
#
_cell.length_a   1.000
_cell.length_b   1.000
_cell.length_c   1.000
_cell.angle_alpha   90.00
_cell.angle_beta   90.00
_cell.angle_gamma   90.00
#
_symmetry.space_group_name_H-M   'P 1'
#
loop_
_entity.id
_entity.type
_entity.pdbx_description
1 polymer ?
#
loop_
_entity_poly.entity_id
_entity_poly.type
_entity_poly.pdbx_seq_one_letter_code
_entity_poly.pdbx_strand_id
1 'polypeptide(L)'
;MRVRITEYLEIDLDKEMWLCQRCGKELTDAGESYKRGCKVRERDSREIHRPLIENSMYTFSPDPDYCRIIEFYCPRCGTMIENEYLPPGHPITEDIQLDIQKLKAKYKGE
;
A
#
# COMPACT_ATOMS: atom_id res chain seq x y z
N MET A 1 -5.81 16.22 -13.75
CA MET A 1 -7.01 15.39 -13.92
C MET A 1 -6.80 14.16 -13.09
N ARG A 2 -7.75 13.80 -12.24
CA ARG A 2 -7.54 12.74 -11.26
C ARG A 2 -8.27 11.46 -11.66
N VAL A 3 -7.59 10.33 -11.51
CA VAL A 3 -8.12 9.01 -11.82
C VAL A 3 -7.92 8.10 -10.61
N ARG A 4 -9.03 7.56 -10.11
CA ARG A 4 -9.00 6.56 -9.02
C ARG A 4 -8.41 5.26 -9.56
N ILE A 5 -7.35 4.76 -8.93
CA ILE A 5 -6.67 3.52 -9.31
C ILE A 5 -7.08 2.36 -8.40
N THR A 6 -7.15 2.61 -7.09
CA THR A 6 -7.69 1.67 -6.10
C THR A 6 -8.71 2.38 -5.21
N GLU A 7 -9.27 1.70 -4.22
CA GLU A 7 -10.20 2.30 -3.26
C GLU A 7 -9.60 3.57 -2.61
N TYR A 8 -8.34 3.54 -2.18
CA TYR A 8 -7.71 4.65 -1.45
C TYR A 8 -6.58 5.36 -2.19
N LEU A 9 -6.24 4.92 -3.40
CA LEU A 9 -5.17 5.48 -4.22
C LEU A 9 -5.73 6.12 -5.50
N GLU A 10 -5.29 7.34 -5.76
CA GLU A 10 -5.64 8.14 -6.93
C GLU A 10 -4.37 8.69 -7.58
N ILE A 11 -4.36 8.85 -8.90
CA ILE A 11 -3.28 9.54 -9.63
C ILE A 11 -3.79 10.88 -10.17
N ASP A 12 -3.03 11.96 -9.99
CA ASP A 12 -3.23 13.20 -10.73
C ASP A 12 -2.36 13.18 -11.97
N LEU A 13 -2.99 12.96 -13.13
CA LEU A 13 -2.32 12.86 -14.41
C LEU A 13 -1.72 14.18 -14.87
N ASP A 14 -2.19 15.34 -14.39
CA ASP A 14 -1.58 16.60 -14.83
C ASP A 14 -0.28 16.88 -14.08
N LYS A 15 -0.20 16.44 -12.81
CA LYS A 15 1.01 16.56 -11.98
C LYS A 15 1.91 15.33 -12.01
N GLU A 16 1.42 14.21 -12.52
CA GLU A 16 2.05 12.89 -12.43
C GLU A 16 2.37 12.50 -10.99
N MET A 17 1.40 12.67 -10.08
CA MET A 17 1.57 12.39 -8.66
C MET A 17 0.57 11.35 -8.17
N TRP A 18 1.00 10.48 -7.25
CA TRP A 18 0.11 9.68 -6.42
C TRP A 18 -0.54 10.53 -5.32
N LEU A 19 -1.81 10.29 -5.06
CA LEU A 19 -2.59 10.95 -4.01
C LEU A 19 -3.39 9.92 -3.21
N CYS A 20 -3.56 10.21 -1.92
CA CYS A 20 -4.57 9.56 -1.12
C CYS A 20 -5.96 10.01 -1.59
N GLN A 21 -6.75 9.10 -2.13
CA GLN A 21 -8.09 9.36 -2.65
C GLN A 21 -9.02 9.93 -1.58
N ARG A 22 -8.86 9.50 -0.32
CA ARG A 22 -9.73 9.93 0.80
C ARG A 22 -9.54 11.39 1.22
N CYS A 23 -8.31 11.92 1.19
CA CYS A 23 -8.01 13.25 1.76
C CYS A 23 -7.23 14.19 0.82
N GLY A 24 -6.95 13.74 -0.41
CA GLY A 24 -6.23 14.50 -1.43
C GLY A 24 -4.77 14.81 -1.08
N LYS A 25 -4.16 14.13 -0.11
CA LYS A 25 -2.73 14.28 0.19
C LYS A 25 -1.89 13.69 -0.94
N GLU A 26 -1.07 14.51 -1.57
CA GLU A 26 -0.01 14.05 -2.47
C GLU A 26 0.99 13.19 -1.68
N LEU A 27 1.28 12.01 -2.22
CA LEU A 27 2.11 10.98 -1.60
C LEU A 27 3.54 11.04 -2.17
N THR A 28 3.69 10.80 -3.47
CA THR A 28 4.97 10.75 -4.18
C THR A 28 4.74 10.85 -5.70
N ASP A 29 5.82 10.99 -6.46
CA ASP A 29 5.84 10.91 -7.93
C ASP A 29 5.22 9.60 -8.43
N ALA A 30 4.46 9.65 -9.54
CA ALA A 30 3.74 8.49 -10.08
C ALA A 30 4.62 7.50 -10.87
N GLY A 31 5.85 7.88 -11.22
CA GLY A 31 6.87 6.98 -11.76
C GLY A 31 7.54 6.11 -10.69
N GLU A 32 7.28 6.40 -9.41
CA GLU A 32 7.72 5.62 -8.27
C GLU A 32 6.56 4.82 -7.67
N SER A 33 6.87 3.81 -6.85
CA SER A 33 5.85 3.14 -6.05
C SER A 33 5.17 4.13 -5.08
N TYR A 34 3.84 4.16 -5.09
CA TYR A 34 3.05 4.99 -4.16
C TYR A 34 3.40 4.72 -2.69
N LYS A 35 3.87 3.50 -2.37
CA LYS A 35 4.27 3.07 -1.04
C LYS A 35 5.41 3.93 -0.47
N ARG A 36 6.26 4.53 -1.32
CA ARG A 36 7.33 5.45 -0.90
C ARG A 36 6.80 6.74 -0.25
N GLY A 37 5.56 7.14 -0.59
CA GLY A 37 4.88 8.29 0.01
C GLY A 37 4.06 7.96 1.26
N CYS A 38 3.99 6.69 1.65
CA CYS A 38 3.22 6.23 2.80
C CYS A 38 4.04 6.24 4.10
N LYS A 39 3.34 6.25 5.24
CA LYS A 39 3.92 5.81 6.52
C LYS A 39 3.79 4.30 6.61
N VAL A 40 4.89 3.62 6.89
CA VAL A 40 4.94 2.16 6.93
C VAL A 40 4.97 1.70 8.38
N ARG A 41 4.19 0.68 8.70
CA ARG A 41 4.24 -0.02 9.99
C ARG A 41 4.40 -1.51 9.75
N GLU A 42 5.47 -2.08 10.31
CA GLU A 42 5.60 -3.53 10.46
C GLU A 42 4.84 -3.96 11.71
N ARG A 43 4.01 -4.99 11.59
CA ARG A 43 3.24 -5.56 12.70
C ARG A 43 3.51 -7.03 12.87
N ASP A 44 3.50 -7.44 14.13
CA ASP A 44 3.42 -8.84 14.48
C ASP A 44 2.04 -9.38 14.06
N SER A 45 2.03 -10.50 13.34
CA SER A 45 0.83 -11.15 12.85
C SER A 45 -0.18 -11.43 13.98
N ARG A 46 0.31 -11.69 15.20
CA ARG A 46 -0.50 -12.02 16.38
C ARG A 46 -1.30 -10.84 16.93
N GLU A 47 -0.95 -9.61 16.56
CA GLU A 47 -1.75 -8.43 16.89
C GLU A 47 -3.04 -8.33 16.07
N ILE A 48 -3.13 -9.09 14.96
CA ILE A 48 -4.25 -9.08 14.02
C ILE A 48 -4.95 -10.44 14.06
N HIS A 49 -4.19 -11.53 13.99
CA HIS A 49 -4.66 -12.90 14.02
C HIS A 49 -4.46 -13.49 15.41
N ARG A 50 -5.56 -13.76 16.13
CA ARG A 50 -5.45 -14.40 17.44
C ARG A 50 -4.97 -15.85 17.27
N PRO A 51 -3.96 -16.32 18.02
CA PRO A 51 -3.47 -17.71 17.90
C PRO A 51 -4.50 -18.80 18.22
N LEU A 52 -5.49 -18.49 19.08
CA LEU A 52 -6.55 -19.37 19.61
C LEU A 52 -6.09 -20.63 20.37
N ILE A 53 -4.91 -21.17 20.08
CA ILE A 53 -4.26 -22.27 20.80
C ILE A 53 -2.98 -21.71 21.43
N GLU A 54 -2.80 -21.95 22.72
CA GLU A 54 -1.61 -21.53 23.48
C GLU A 54 -0.61 -22.68 23.59
N ASN A 55 0.67 -22.36 23.71
CA ASN A 55 1.77 -23.32 23.93
C ASN A 55 1.88 -24.42 22.85
N SER A 56 1.48 -24.11 21.61
CA SER A 56 1.60 -25.00 20.45
C SER A 56 2.50 -24.38 19.39
N MET A 57 3.29 -25.22 18.71
CA MET A 57 4.07 -24.82 17.54
C MET A 57 3.17 -24.40 16.37
N TYR A 58 1.98 -24.99 16.28
CA TYR A 58 1.00 -24.68 15.24
C TYR A 58 -0.22 -24.05 15.88
N THR A 59 -0.57 -22.86 15.42
CA THR A 59 -1.70 -22.06 15.90
C THR A 59 -2.48 -21.48 14.73
N PHE A 60 -3.57 -20.76 15.01
CA PHE A 60 -4.36 -20.06 13.99
C PHE A 60 -3.80 -18.66 13.64
N SER A 61 -2.58 -18.35 14.09
CA SER A 61 -1.84 -17.15 13.71
C SER A 61 -0.57 -17.53 12.93
N PRO A 62 -0.19 -16.79 11.89
CA PRO A 62 1.11 -16.94 11.25
C PRO A 62 2.25 -16.77 12.25
N ASP A 63 3.34 -17.52 12.06
CA ASP A 63 4.54 -17.37 12.87
C ASP A 63 5.24 -16.02 12.55
N PRO A 64 5.48 -15.17 13.57
CA PRO A 64 6.14 -13.86 13.41
C PRO A 64 7.50 -13.93 12.70
N ASP A 65 8.27 -14.99 12.90
CA ASP A 65 9.62 -15.09 12.33
C ASP A 65 9.60 -15.49 10.86
N TYR A 66 8.45 -15.95 10.36
CA TYR A 66 8.21 -16.30 8.96
C TYR A 66 7.41 -15.24 8.21
N CYS A 67 6.59 -14.45 8.92
CA CYS A 67 5.68 -13.50 8.30
C CYS A 67 5.44 -12.27 9.18
N ARG A 68 5.58 -11.11 8.56
CA ARG A 68 5.20 -9.80 9.08
C ARG A 68 4.08 -9.21 8.26
N ILE A 69 3.21 -8.43 8.89
CA ILE A 69 2.18 -7.66 8.20
C ILE A 69 2.70 -6.23 8.07
N ILE A 70 2.95 -5.79 6.84
CA ILE A 70 3.43 -4.45 6.52
C ILE A 70 2.24 -3.61 6.08
N GLU A 71 1.90 -2.60 6.86
CA GLU A 71 0.76 -1.72 6.60
C GLU A 71 1.25 -0.36 6.07
N PHE A 72 0.60 0.14 5.01
CA PHE A 72 0.94 1.41 4.35
C PHE A 72 -0.15 2.43 4.57
N TYR A 73 0.16 3.51 5.28
CA TYR A 73 -0.79 4.53 5.69
C TYR A 73 -0.57 5.86 4.99
N CYS A 74 -1.67 6.54 4.66
CA CYS A 74 -1.63 7.94 4.27
C CYS A 74 -1.04 8.79 5.41
N PRO A 75 0.01 9.60 5.16
CA PRO A 75 0.68 10.39 6.20
C PRO A 75 -0.17 11.54 6.76
N ARG A 76 -1.29 11.89 6.10
CA ARG A 76 -2.18 12.97 6.56
C ARG A 76 -3.36 12.45 7.37
N CYS A 77 -4.12 11.50 6.82
CA CYS A 77 -5.40 11.06 7.43
C CYS A 77 -5.34 9.68 8.09
N GLY A 78 -4.19 8.99 8.04
CA GLY A 78 -4.03 7.67 8.67
C GLY A 78 -4.82 6.54 8.01
N THR A 79 -5.41 6.76 6.83
CA THR A 79 -6.08 5.67 6.09
C THR A 79 -5.05 4.64 5.66
N MET A 80 -5.31 3.37 5.94
CA MET A 80 -4.53 2.25 5.42
C MET A 80 -4.82 2.13 3.92
N ILE A 81 -3.84 2.49 3.10
CA ILE A 81 -3.94 2.44 1.64
C ILE A 81 -3.76 1.01 1.16
N GLU A 82 -2.81 0.28 1.77
CA GLU A 82 -2.50 -1.10 1.41
C GLU A 82 -1.92 -1.87 2.63
N ASN A 83 -1.93 -3.19 2.58
CA ASN A 83 -1.14 -4.05 3.46
C ASN A 83 -0.55 -5.27 2.72
N GLU A 84 0.57 -5.78 3.22
CA GLU A 84 1.26 -6.95 2.65
C GLU A 84 1.70 -7.92 3.74
N TYR A 85 1.73 -9.21 3.40
CA TYR A 85 2.27 -10.28 4.24
C TYR A 85 3.62 -10.69 3.66
N LEU A 86 4.71 -10.33 4.32
CA LEU A 86 6.06 -10.53 3.82
C LEU A 86 6.94 -11.23 4.86
N PRO A 87 7.87 -12.12 4.46
CA PRO A 87 8.92 -12.58 5.35
C PRO A 87 9.79 -11.41 5.86
N PRO A 88 10.33 -11.50 7.09
CA PRO A 88 11.25 -10.49 7.60
C PRO A 88 12.43 -10.25 6.63
N GLY A 89 12.66 -8.99 6.26
CA GLY A 89 13.74 -8.59 5.35
C GLY A 89 13.45 -8.78 3.85
N HIS A 90 12.29 -9.33 3.48
CA HIS A 90 11.87 -9.36 2.08
C HIS A 90 11.67 -7.92 1.55
N PRO A 91 12.05 -7.62 0.29
CA PRO A 91 11.81 -6.31 -0.30
C PRO A 91 10.31 -6.00 -0.40
N ILE A 92 9.92 -4.74 -0.19
CA ILE A 92 8.53 -4.30 -0.39
C ILE A 92 8.18 -4.45 -1.87
N THR A 93 7.01 -5.01 -2.18
CA THR A 93 6.61 -5.27 -3.56
C THR A 93 6.20 -3.98 -4.26
N GLU A 94 6.76 -3.74 -5.45
CA GLU A 94 6.22 -2.76 -6.39
C GLU A 94 5.09 -3.38 -7.18
N ASP A 95 3.87 -3.17 -6.70
CA ASP A 95 2.63 -3.79 -7.17
C ASP A 95 1.95 -3.03 -8.32
N ILE A 96 2.19 -1.72 -8.44
CA ILE A 96 1.57 -0.86 -9.45
C ILE A 96 2.65 -0.08 -10.21
N GLN A 97 2.76 -0.33 -11.51
CA GLN A 97 3.57 0.44 -12.45
C GLN A 97 2.68 0.78 -13.66
N LEU A 98 2.33 2.06 -13.81
CA LEU A 98 1.42 2.51 -14.86
C LEU A 98 2.17 3.14 -16.03
N ASP A 99 1.72 2.85 -17.25
CA ASP A 99 2.08 3.64 -18.43
C ASP A 99 1.27 4.95 -18.39
N ILE A 100 1.86 5.97 -17.75
CA ILE A 100 1.20 7.27 -17.52
C ILE A 100 0.85 7.97 -18.83
N GLN A 101 1.66 7.83 -19.89
CA GLN A 101 1.39 8.47 -21.17
C GLN A 101 0.18 7.84 -21.86
N LYS A 102 0.06 6.51 -21.88
CA LYS A 102 -1.16 5.86 -22.38
C LYS A 102 -2.37 6.20 -21.53
N LEU A 103 -2.20 6.33 -20.22
CA LEU A 103 -3.28 6.72 -19.33
C LEU A 103 -3.76 8.15 -19.62
N LYS A 104 -2.84 9.09 -19.86
CA LYS A 104 -3.16 10.44 -20.31
C LYS A 104 -3.94 10.43 -21.62
N ALA A 105 -3.46 9.73 -22.65
CA ALA A 105 -4.15 9.64 -23.94
C ALA A 105 -5.61 9.14 -23.78
N LYS A 106 -5.78 8.03 -23.04
CA LYS A 106 -7.10 7.44 -22.75
C LYS A 106 -8.09 8.42 -22.13
N TYR A 107 -7.65 9.24 -21.17
CA TYR A 107 -8.56 10.12 -20.41
C TYR A 107 -8.61 11.55 -20.95
N LYS A 108 -7.62 12.00 -21.73
CA LYS A 108 -7.63 13.31 -22.41
C LYS A 108 -8.28 13.26 -23.79
N GLY A 109 -8.59 12.06 -24.30
CA GLY A 109 -9.27 11.88 -25.59
C GLY A 109 -8.36 12.12 -26.79
N GLU A 110 -7.06 11.84 -26.64
CA GLU A 110 -6.08 11.81 -27.74
C GLU A 110 -5.92 10.38 -28.29
#